data_AF-A0A7W4TIJ3-F1
#
_entry.id   AF-A0A7W4TIJ3-F1
#
_cell.length_a   1.000
_cell.length_b   1.000
_cell.length_c   1.000
_cell.angle_alpha   90.00
_cell.angle_beta   90.00
_cell.angle_gamma   90.00
#
_symmetry.space_group_name_H-M   'P 1'
#
loop_
_entity.id
_entity.type
_entity.pdbx_description
1 polymer ?
#
loop_
_entity_poly.entity_id
_entity_poly.type
_entity_poly.pdbx_seq_one_letter_code
_entity_poly.pdbx_strand_id
1 'polypeptide(L)'
;MAQERTPIDVEASTEVLDRSGHLIEVLGAQLGDVVDGTEEAAFGLMSEVQQIDTRVEEMSGLADELVRRCELGSDEVARRTRASAEDVQELVQLVTDRDRSVLDLVGEVRALDREVDAIAAVAHATTILALNAKIEAVRAGDAGEGFSVVADEVRELSRQSAQAAASVRAGITRVTTLMEERLGSDNGSGAGSSEQINARLEGIAAAQHETSTQLSASVGATREVAERIAGSVSALGERSTAALAQTQFQDVTRQSVQSVVGGLEELGRQLGTVAGHLRGEAGAEALRALDDAVALLRSSYVSQRQRSVHSRQDGGAPVAATALVELF
;
A
#
# COMPACT_ATOMS: atom_id res chain seq x y z
N MET A 1 35.97 -56.83 -69.99
CA MET A 1 36.83 -57.22 -68.85
C MET A 1 35.93 -57.41 -67.66
N ALA A 2 35.70 -58.66 -67.25
CA ALA A 2 34.92 -58.97 -66.05
C ALA A 2 35.81 -58.65 -64.84
N GLN A 3 35.38 -57.69 -64.04
CA GLN A 3 36.03 -57.34 -62.79
C GLN A 3 35.77 -58.49 -61.81
N GLU A 4 36.80 -59.27 -61.47
CA GLU A 4 36.75 -60.26 -60.38
C GLU A 4 36.28 -59.55 -59.12
N ARG A 5 35.06 -59.85 -58.68
CA ARG A 5 34.53 -59.34 -57.41
C ARG A 5 35.23 -60.12 -56.31
N THR A 6 35.98 -59.42 -55.47
CA THR A 6 36.56 -59.95 -54.23
C THR A 6 35.47 -60.65 -53.40
N PRO A 7 35.70 -61.84 -52.81
CA PRO A 7 34.71 -62.50 -51.97
C PRO A 7 34.34 -61.59 -50.79
N ILE A 8 33.05 -61.49 -50.47
CA ILE A 8 32.59 -60.76 -49.29
C ILE A 8 33.05 -61.53 -48.05
N ASP A 9 33.80 -60.87 -47.17
CA ASP A 9 34.09 -61.38 -45.83
C ASP A 9 32.83 -61.23 -44.97
N VAL A 10 32.10 -62.34 -44.84
CA VAL A 10 30.82 -62.41 -44.12
C VAL A 10 31.00 -62.09 -42.65
N GLU A 11 32.06 -62.60 -42.02
CA GLU A 11 32.32 -62.43 -40.59
C GLU A 11 32.58 -60.96 -40.25
N ALA A 12 33.54 -60.34 -40.96
CA ALA A 12 33.83 -58.91 -40.80
C ALA A 12 32.62 -58.02 -41.14
N SER A 13 31.81 -58.38 -42.14
CA SER A 13 30.60 -57.63 -42.50
C SER A 13 29.53 -57.71 -41.41
N THR A 14 29.31 -58.89 -40.82
CA THR A 14 28.35 -59.05 -39.73
C THR A 14 28.79 -58.34 -38.45
N GLU A 15 30.08 -58.32 -38.13
CA GLU A 15 30.61 -57.59 -36.98
C GLU A 15 30.38 -56.07 -37.11
N VAL A 16 30.59 -55.51 -38.30
CA VAL A 16 30.31 -54.10 -38.57
C VAL A 16 28.82 -53.79 -38.44
N LEU A 17 27.94 -54.66 -38.97
CA LEU A 17 26.49 -54.47 -38.86
C LEU A 17 26.00 -54.52 -37.40
N ASP A 18 26.52 -55.43 -36.59
CA ASP A 18 26.19 -55.51 -35.15
C ASP A 18 26.66 -54.24 -34.41
N ARG A 19 27.90 -53.78 -34.67
CA ARG A 19 28.43 -52.55 -34.07
C ARG A 19 27.64 -51.31 -34.50
N SER A 20 27.20 -51.25 -35.75
CA SER A 20 26.29 -50.21 -36.23
C SER A 20 24.92 -50.28 -35.56
N GLY A 21 24.36 -51.48 -35.37
CA GLY A 21 23.13 -51.70 -34.60
C GLY A 21 23.24 -51.18 -33.17
N HIS A 22 24.33 -51.51 -32.48
CA HIS A 22 24.57 -51.03 -31.12
C HIS A 22 24.73 -49.50 -31.04
N LEU A 23 25.42 -48.89 -32.02
CA LEU A 23 25.52 -47.42 -32.09
C LEU A 23 24.14 -46.76 -32.24
N ILE A 24 23.25 -47.36 -33.03
CA ILE A 24 21.88 -46.88 -33.22
C ILE A 24 21.07 -46.96 -31.94
N GLU A 25 21.19 -48.06 -31.17
CA GLU A 25 20.55 -48.19 -29.86
C GLU A 25 21.02 -47.09 -28.89
N VAL A 26 22.33 -46.82 -28.86
CA VAL A 26 22.90 -45.74 -28.02
C VAL A 26 22.38 -44.37 -28.46
N LEU A 27 22.34 -44.08 -29.76
CA LEU A 27 21.80 -42.83 -30.29
C LEU A 27 20.30 -42.69 -30.02
N GLY A 28 19.53 -43.78 -30.16
CA GLY A 28 18.12 -43.84 -29.83
C GLY A 28 17.86 -43.54 -28.36
N ALA A 29 18.63 -44.15 -27.46
CA ALA A 29 18.55 -43.90 -26.02
C ALA A 29 18.91 -42.44 -25.65
N GLN A 30 19.97 -41.87 -26.24
CA GLN A 30 20.34 -40.46 -26.03
C GLN A 30 19.26 -39.49 -26.52
N LEU A 31 18.65 -39.77 -27.67
CA LEU A 31 17.54 -38.95 -28.17
C LEU A 31 16.25 -39.14 -27.35
N GLY A 32 16.04 -40.33 -26.77
CA GLY A 32 14.97 -40.59 -25.80
C GLY A 32 15.14 -39.74 -24.54
N ASP A 33 16.34 -39.68 -23.97
CA ASP A 33 16.66 -38.80 -22.82
C ASP A 33 16.42 -37.31 -23.13
N VAL A 34 16.72 -36.88 -24.36
CA VAL A 34 16.37 -35.53 -24.83
C VAL A 34 14.86 -35.32 -24.89
N VAL A 35 14.08 -36.30 -25.36
CA VAL A 35 12.61 -36.23 -25.38
C VAL A 35 12.07 -36.06 -23.96
N ASP A 36 12.50 -36.90 -23.03
CA ASP A 36 12.06 -36.87 -21.64
C ASP A 36 12.42 -35.52 -20.97
N GLY A 37 13.65 -35.04 -21.16
CA GLY A 37 14.09 -33.74 -20.64
C GLY A 37 13.34 -32.55 -21.24
N THR A 38 12.97 -32.61 -22.53
CA THR A 38 12.15 -31.58 -23.16
C THR A 38 10.70 -31.58 -22.67
N GLU A 39 10.15 -32.75 -22.34
CA GLU A 39 8.80 -32.89 -21.80
C GLU A 39 8.72 -32.34 -20.37
N GLU A 40 9.69 -32.66 -19.52
CA GLU A 40 9.77 -32.11 -18.17
C GLU A 40 9.92 -30.57 -18.19
N ALA A 41 10.78 -30.04 -19.07
CA ALA A 41 10.96 -28.61 -19.23
C ALA A 41 9.67 -27.90 -19.71
N ALA A 42 8.95 -28.50 -20.66
CA ALA A 42 7.68 -27.95 -21.17
C ALA A 42 6.61 -27.93 -20.07
N PHE A 43 6.48 -29.01 -19.29
CA PHE A 43 5.53 -29.06 -18.17
C PHE A 43 5.88 -28.03 -17.09
N GLY A 44 7.16 -27.90 -16.74
CA GLY A 44 7.63 -26.89 -15.79
C GLY A 44 7.29 -25.46 -16.25
N LEU A 45 7.52 -25.15 -17.53
CA LEU A 45 7.17 -23.86 -18.11
C LEU A 45 5.66 -23.58 -18.06
N MET A 46 4.80 -24.55 -18.40
CA MET A 46 3.35 -24.37 -18.32
C MET A 46 2.88 -24.06 -16.89
N SER A 47 3.43 -24.77 -15.90
CA SER A 47 3.12 -24.55 -14.49
C SER A 47 3.54 -23.14 -14.03
N GLU A 48 4.74 -22.70 -14.39
CA GLU A 48 5.22 -21.33 -14.08
C GLU A 48 4.33 -20.27 -14.73
N VAL A 49 3.92 -20.48 -15.98
CA VAL A 49 3.01 -19.57 -16.69
C VAL A 49 1.65 -19.45 -15.99
N GLN A 50 1.04 -20.57 -15.59
CA GLN A 50 -0.24 -20.55 -14.86
C GLN A 50 -0.13 -19.83 -13.51
N GLN A 51 1.00 -20.01 -12.80
CA GLN A 51 1.27 -19.28 -11.57
C GLN A 51 1.45 -17.78 -11.81
N ILE A 52 2.10 -17.39 -12.90
CA ILE A 52 2.25 -15.99 -13.31
C ILE A 52 0.87 -15.38 -13.57
N ASP A 53 0.01 -16.03 -14.34
CA ASP A 53 -1.33 -15.52 -14.67
C ASP A 53 -2.17 -15.28 -13.39
N THR A 54 -2.16 -16.26 -12.47
CA THR A 54 -2.86 -16.12 -11.17
C THR A 54 -2.33 -14.93 -10.37
N ARG A 55 -1.00 -14.79 -10.28
CA ARG A 55 -0.36 -13.66 -9.57
C ARG A 55 -0.63 -12.32 -10.23
N VAL A 56 -0.76 -12.29 -11.55
CA VAL A 56 -1.09 -11.10 -12.33
C VAL A 56 -2.51 -10.64 -12.02
N GLU A 57 -3.48 -11.55 -11.97
CA GLU A 57 -4.87 -11.24 -11.58
C GLU A 57 -4.95 -10.71 -10.15
N GLU A 58 -4.27 -11.38 -9.21
CA GLU A 58 -4.19 -10.93 -7.80
C GLU A 58 -3.57 -9.53 -7.69
N MET A 59 -2.46 -9.29 -8.41
CA MET A 59 -1.74 -8.02 -8.37
C MET A 59 -2.58 -6.87 -8.95
N SER A 60 -3.36 -7.13 -10.01
CA SER A 60 -4.31 -6.16 -10.56
C SER A 60 -5.40 -5.81 -9.54
N GLY A 61 -6.00 -6.83 -8.90
CA GLY A 61 -7.04 -6.61 -7.89
C GLY A 61 -6.53 -5.86 -6.66
N LEU A 62 -5.31 -6.15 -6.20
CA LEU A 62 -4.66 -5.44 -5.10
C LEU A 62 -4.37 -3.97 -5.45
N ALA A 63 -3.95 -3.68 -6.69
CA ALA A 63 -3.69 -2.32 -7.14
C ALA A 63 -4.99 -1.48 -7.16
N ASP A 64 -6.08 -2.02 -7.69
CA ASP A 64 -7.38 -1.34 -7.73
C ASP A 64 -7.91 -1.08 -6.31
N GLU A 65 -7.83 -2.07 -5.42
CA GLU A 65 -8.25 -1.92 -4.02
C GLU A 65 -7.39 -0.90 -3.27
N LEU A 66 -6.09 -0.82 -3.55
CA LEU A 66 -5.18 0.16 -2.96
C LEU A 66 -5.59 1.60 -3.34
N VAL A 67 -5.86 1.84 -4.64
CA VAL A 67 -6.36 3.14 -5.11
C VAL A 67 -7.67 3.51 -4.43
N ARG A 68 -8.64 2.58 -4.43
CA ARG A 68 -9.95 2.81 -3.82
C ARG A 68 -9.86 3.12 -2.32
N ARG A 69 -9.02 2.40 -1.57
CA ARG A 69 -8.80 2.66 -0.14
C ARG A 69 -8.16 4.01 0.11
N CYS A 70 -7.19 4.40 -0.71
CA CYS A 70 -6.55 5.72 -0.61
C CYS A 70 -7.53 6.86 -0.91
N GLU A 71 -8.39 6.73 -1.91
CA GLU A 71 -9.42 7.73 -2.22
C GLU A 71 -10.42 7.88 -1.06
N LEU A 72 -10.94 6.76 -0.53
CA LEU A 72 -11.85 6.79 0.63
C LEU A 72 -11.19 7.38 1.88
N GLY A 73 -9.92 7.04 2.13
CA GLY A 73 -9.15 7.60 3.25
C GLY A 73 -8.91 9.10 3.09
N SER A 74 -8.64 9.56 1.86
CA SER A 74 -8.48 10.97 1.52
C SER A 74 -9.74 11.77 1.79
N ASP A 75 -10.88 11.28 1.33
CA ASP A 75 -12.18 11.92 1.55
C ASP A 75 -12.53 12.00 3.05
N GLU A 76 -12.25 10.95 3.81
CA GLU A 76 -12.49 10.93 5.25
C GLU A 76 -11.64 11.97 5.98
N VAL A 77 -10.34 12.04 5.68
CA VAL A 77 -9.46 13.04 6.29
C VAL A 77 -9.86 14.45 5.87
N ALA A 78 -10.21 14.67 4.60
CA ALA A 78 -10.68 15.96 4.13
C ALA A 78 -11.97 16.42 4.84
N ARG A 79 -12.88 15.49 5.17
CA ARG A 79 -14.06 15.79 6.01
C ARG A 79 -13.66 16.14 7.44
N ARG A 80 -12.78 15.37 8.07
CA ARG A 80 -12.33 15.62 9.45
C ARG A 80 -11.56 16.93 9.59
N THR A 81 -10.71 17.26 8.63
CA THR A 81 -9.98 18.54 8.60
C THR A 81 -10.95 19.72 8.51
N ARG A 82 -12.02 19.63 7.71
CA ARG A 82 -13.06 20.67 7.65
C ARG A 82 -13.80 20.81 8.97
N ALA A 83 -14.30 19.70 9.51
CA ALA A 83 -15.01 19.72 10.80
C ALA A 83 -14.14 20.29 11.92
N SER A 84 -12.87 19.87 12.00
CA SER A 84 -12.00 20.39 13.05
C SER A 84 -11.59 21.85 12.84
N ALA A 85 -11.53 22.34 11.60
CA ALA A 85 -11.33 23.77 11.35
C ALA A 85 -12.52 24.61 11.84
N GLU A 86 -13.75 24.10 11.66
CA GLU A 86 -14.97 24.69 12.21
C GLU A 86 -14.92 24.70 13.75
N ASP A 87 -14.57 23.57 14.39
CA ASP A 87 -14.42 23.48 15.85
C ASP A 87 -13.36 24.45 16.40
N VAL A 88 -12.22 24.56 15.71
CA VAL A 88 -11.15 25.50 16.08
C VAL A 88 -11.65 26.94 16.00
N GLN A 89 -12.40 27.29 14.96
CA GLN A 89 -12.95 28.64 14.81
C GLN A 89 -13.99 28.95 15.91
N GLU A 90 -14.83 27.99 16.27
CA GLU A 90 -15.78 28.12 17.39
C GLU A 90 -15.05 28.31 18.73
N LEU A 91 -13.98 27.55 18.97
CA LEU A 91 -13.18 27.68 20.19
C LEU A 91 -12.49 29.04 20.31
N VAL A 92 -11.96 29.58 19.20
CA VAL A 92 -11.37 30.93 19.18
C VAL A 92 -12.43 31.99 19.54
N GLN A 93 -13.65 31.87 19.01
CA GLN A 93 -14.74 32.79 19.35
C GLN A 93 -15.13 32.68 20.82
N LEU A 94 -15.29 31.45 21.34
CA LEU A 94 -15.64 31.20 22.74
C LEU A 94 -14.60 31.78 23.71
N VAL A 95 -13.31 31.64 23.41
CA VAL A 95 -12.23 32.22 24.22
C VAL A 95 -12.28 33.74 24.20
N THR A 96 -12.52 34.34 23.02
CA THR A 96 -12.62 35.79 22.84
C THR A 96 -13.82 36.36 23.61
N ASP A 97 -14.98 35.73 23.51
CA ASP A 97 -16.20 36.15 24.20
C ASP A 97 -16.08 36.00 25.72
N ARG A 98 -15.44 34.92 26.18
CA ARG A 98 -15.10 34.73 27.59
C ARG A 98 -14.23 35.88 28.09
N ASP A 99 -13.18 36.24 27.36
CA ASP A 99 -12.26 37.30 27.78
C ASP A 99 -12.95 38.65 27.87
N ARG A 100 -13.82 38.95 26.89
CA ARG A 100 -14.66 40.14 26.94
C ARG A 100 -15.58 40.15 28.16
N SER A 101 -16.23 39.03 28.46
CA SER A 101 -17.11 38.92 29.64
C SER A 101 -16.35 39.12 30.95
N VAL A 102 -15.11 38.63 31.06
CA VAL A 102 -14.29 38.87 32.25
C VAL A 102 -13.87 40.34 32.35
N LEU A 103 -13.52 40.99 31.24
CA LEU A 103 -13.21 42.43 31.22
C LEU A 103 -14.40 43.29 31.65
N ASP A 104 -15.60 42.96 31.15
CA ASP A 104 -16.83 43.64 31.53
C ASP A 104 -17.10 43.48 33.05
N LEU A 105 -16.92 42.27 33.58
CA LEU A 105 -17.06 41.97 35.00
C LEU A 105 -16.03 42.70 35.88
N VAL A 106 -14.78 42.82 35.42
CA VAL A 106 -13.76 43.65 36.09
C VAL A 106 -14.21 45.11 36.17
N GLY A 107 -14.81 45.63 35.08
CA GLY A 107 -15.40 46.97 35.04
C GLY A 107 -16.52 47.16 36.06
N GLU A 108 -17.45 46.20 36.16
CA GLU A 108 -18.54 46.22 37.13
C GLU A 108 -18.03 46.14 38.58
N VAL A 109 -17.08 45.25 38.86
CA VAL A 109 -16.48 45.10 40.20
C VAL A 109 -15.74 46.37 40.62
N ARG A 110 -15.02 47.02 39.69
CA ARG A 110 -14.37 48.33 39.95
C ARG A 110 -15.37 49.46 40.18
N ALA A 111 -16.58 49.38 39.62
CA ALA A 111 -17.61 50.39 39.89
C ALA A 111 -18.06 50.35 41.37
N LEU A 112 -17.98 49.20 42.03
CA LEU A 112 -18.30 49.06 43.46
C LEU A 112 -17.36 49.86 44.37
N ASP A 113 -16.13 50.20 43.94
CA ASP A 113 -15.22 51.02 44.74
C ASP A 113 -15.84 52.39 45.08
N ARG A 114 -16.66 52.96 44.18
CA ARG A 114 -17.35 54.23 44.42
C ARG A 114 -18.41 54.12 45.50
N GLU A 115 -19.13 53.00 45.54
CA GLU A 115 -20.12 52.73 46.58
C GLU A 115 -19.43 52.52 47.94
N VAL A 116 -18.28 51.83 47.94
CA VAL A 116 -17.45 51.66 49.14
C VAL A 116 -16.86 52.99 49.62
N ASP A 117 -16.43 53.87 48.71
CA ASP A 117 -16.01 55.24 49.04
C ASP A 117 -17.15 56.03 49.72
N ALA A 118 -18.37 55.93 49.18
CA ALA A 118 -19.54 56.59 49.75
C ALA A 118 -19.85 56.08 51.17
N ILE A 119 -19.81 54.77 51.40
CA ILE A 119 -20.00 54.16 52.72
C ILE A 119 -18.91 54.63 53.70
N ALA A 120 -17.65 54.66 53.27
CA ALA A 120 -16.54 55.13 54.10
C ALA A 120 -16.69 56.62 54.45
N ALA A 121 -17.14 57.45 53.51
CA ALA A 121 -17.43 58.86 53.73
C ALA A 121 -18.57 59.07 54.73
N VAL A 122 -19.66 58.29 54.62
CA VAL A 122 -20.77 58.31 55.58
C VAL A 122 -20.29 57.91 56.97
N ALA A 123 -19.56 56.79 57.09
CA ALA A 123 -19.00 56.34 58.36
C ALA A 123 -18.09 57.39 59.01
N HIS A 124 -17.28 58.09 58.21
CA HIS A 124 -16.45 59.19 58.70
C HIS A 124 -17.29 60.38 59.18
N ALA A 125 -18.30 60.80 58.41
CA ALA A 125 -19.21 61.87 58.81
C ALA A 125 -19.99 61.53 60.08
N THR A 126 -20.48 60.29 60.21
CA THR A 126 -21.17 59.79 61.41
C THR A 126 -20.24 59.78 62.62
N THR A 127 -18.96 59.46 62.44
CA THR A 127 -17.95 59.54 63.52
C THR A 127 -17.80 60.97 64.04
N ILE A 128 -17.76 61.97 63.14
CA ILE A 128 -17.70 63.38 63.51
C ILE A 128 -18.99 63.83 64.21
N LEU A 129 -20.15 63.41 63.71
CA LEU A 129 -21.46 63.70 64.34
C LEU A 129 -21.54 63.12 65.76
N ALA A 130 -21.12 61.88 65.93
CA ALA A 130 -21.08 61.21 67.23
C ALA A 130 -20.13 61.91 68.22
N LEU A 131 -18.96 62.36 67.73
CA LEU A 131 -18.04 63.16 68.54
C LEU A 131 -18.67 64.49 68.98
N ASN A 132 -19.33 65.21 68.07
CA ASN A 132 -20.02 66.45 68.40
C ASN A 132 -21.16 66.22 69.41
N ALA A 133 -21.94 65.15 69.24
CA ALA A 133 -22.97 64.76 70.20
C ALA A 133 -22.38 64.40 71.57
N LYS A 134 -21.23 63.73 71.62
CA LYS A 134 -20.52 63.40 72.86
C LYS A 134 -20.05 64.67 73.59
N ILE A 135 -19.50 65.64 72.86
CA ILE A 135 -19.09 66.93 73.42
C ILE A 135 -20.29 67.66 74.03
N GLU A 136 -21.41 67.72 73.32
CA GLU A 136 -22.61 68.42 73.81
C GLU A 136 -23.27 67.68 74.99
N ALA A 137 -23.22 66.34 75.00
CA ALA A 137 -23.66 65.53 76.14
C ALA A 137 -22.82 65.81 77.41
N VAL A 138 -21.49 65.93 77.28
CA VAL A 138 -20.60 66.35 78.38
C VAL A 138 -20.94 67.77 78.84
N ARG A 139 -21.30 68.66 77.90
CA ARG A 139 -21.65 70.05 78.18
C ARG A 139 -22.97 70.22 78.94
N ALA A 140 -23.91 69.30 78.74
CA ALA A 140 -25.20 69.26 79.43
C ALA A 140 -25.14 68.68 80.87
N GLY A 141 -23.98 68.20 81.32
CA GLY A 141 -23.80 67.63 82.66
C GLY A 141 -24.68 66.40 82.92
N ASP A 142 -25.32 66.34 84.08
CA ASP A 142 -26.15 65.19 84.50
C ASP A 142 -27.33 64.91 83.54
N ALA A 143 -27.86 65.95 82.88
CA ALA A 143 -28.96 65.80 81.91
C ALA A 143 -28.51 65.13 80.59
N GLY A 144 -27.20 65.09 80.32
CA GLY A 144 -26.60 64.56 79.09
C GLY A 144 -26.14 63.10 79.17
N GLU A 145 -26.21 62.44 80.34
CA GLU A 145 -25.63 61.10 80.55
C GLU A 145 -26.15 60.06 79.54
N GLY A 146 -27.47 60.01 79.31
CA GLY A 146 -28.07 59.09 78.34
C GLY A 146 -27.65 59.38 76.89
N PHE A 147 -27.50 60.65 76.51
CA PHE A 147 -27.00 61.05 75.19
C PHE A 147 -25.52 60.72 75.02
N SER A 148 -24.74 60.76 76.11
CA SER A 148 -23.32 60.40 76.14
C SER A 148 -23.10 58.93 75.78
N VAL A 149 -23.97 58.03 76.26
CA VAL A 149 -23.94 56.59 75.95
C VAL A 149 -24.31 56.35 74.49
N VAL A 150 -25.39 56.99 73.99
CA VAL A 150 -25.80 56.87 72.58
C VAL A 150 -24.72 57.39 71.64
N ALA A 151 -24.05 58.49 71.99
CA ALA A 151 -22.96 59.03 71.19
C ALA A 151 -21.75 58.09 71.09
N ASP A 152 -21.39 57.38 72.18
CA ASP A 152 -20.33 56.37 72.14
C ASP A 152 -20.72 55.16 71.28
N GLU A 153 -21.97 54.69 71.39
CA GLU A 153 -22.47 53.58 70.59
C GLU A 153 -22.50 53.91 69.10
N VAL A 154 -22.97 55.11 68.73
CA VAL A 154 -22.98 55.58 67.33
C VAL A 154 -21.55 55.72 66.78
N ARG A 155 -20.59 56.16 67.61
CA ARG A 155 -19.17 56.24 67.25
C ARG A 155 -18.55 54.86 67.04
N GLU A 156 -18.92 53.87 67.85
CA GLU A 156 -18.44 52.51 67.68
C GLU A 156 -19.03 51.86 66.42
N LEU A 157 -20.34 52.05 66.17
CA LEU A 157 -21.01 51.60 64.93
C LEU A 157 -20.40 52.24 63.68
N SER A 158 -20.03 53.53 63.72
CA SER A 158 -19.38 54.20 62.60
C SER A 158 -17.96 53.67 62.37
N ARG A 159 -17.21 53.37 63.43
CA ARG A 159 -15.89 52.72 63.34
C ARG A 159 -15.99 51.33 62.72
N GLN A 160 -16.96 50.52 63.15
CA GLN A 160 -17.23 49.21 62.58
C GLN A 160 -17.62 49.29 61.10
N SER A 161 -18.44 50.28 60.74
CA SER A 161 -18.81 50.53 59.33
C SER A 161 -17.61 50.90 58.46
N ALA A 162 -16.70 51.74 58.95
CA ALA A 162 -15.47 52.08 58.24
C ALA A 162 -14.55 50.85 58.06
N GLN A 163 -14.45 50.00 59.09
CA GLN A 163 -13.67 48.76 59.02
C GLN A 163 -14.28 47.75 58.03
N ALA A 164 -15.61 47.63 58.00
CA ALA A 164 -16.31 46.80 57.01
C ALA A 164 -16.07 47.30 55.58
N ALA A 165 -16.18 48.61 55.34
CA ALA A 165 -15.89 49.22 54.04
C ALA A 165 -14.44 48.94 53.58
N ALA A 166 -13.46 49.06 54.48
CA ALA A 166 -12.07 48.72 54.16
C ALA A 166 -11.88 47.24 53.80
N SER A 167 -12.58 46.33 54.50
CA SER A 167 -12.54 44.89 54.20
C SER A 167 -13.15 44.56 52.84
N VAL A 168 -14.29 45.20 52.50
CA VAL A 168 -14.94 45.06 51.19
C VAL A 168 -14.02 45.56 50.08
N ARG A 169 -13.38 46.72 50.25
CA ARG A 169 -12.39 47.24 49.29
C ARG A 169 -11.25 46.25 49.04
N ALA A 170 -10.68 45.69 50.11
CA ALA A 170 -9.64 44.69 49.97
C ALA A 170 -10.14 43.43 49.23
N GLY A 171 -11.42 43.06 49.40
CA GLY A 171 -12.08 42.01 48.62
C GLY A 171 -12.19 42.34 47.13
N ILE A 172 -12.66 43.55 46.81
CA ILE A 172 -12.75 44.08 45.44
C ILE A 172 -11.37 43.99 44.76
N THR A 173 -10.33 44.56 45.38
CA THR A 173 -8.97 44.54 44.83
C THR A 173 -8.48 43.11 44.59
N ARG A 174 -8.70 42.19 45.53
CA ARG A 174 -8.31 40.78 45.33
C ARG A 174 -9.00 40.14 44.14
N VAL A 175 -10.31 40.36 43.98
CA VAL A 175 -11.07 39.78 42.87
C VAL A 175 -10.65 40.36 41.53
N THR A 176 -10.46 41.68 41.43
CA THR A 176 -10.02 42.33 40.20
C THR A 176 -8.62 41.87 39.79
N THR A 177 -7.67 41.79 40.72
CA THR A 177 -6.33 41.28 40.44
C THR A 177 -6.36 39.83 39.95
N LEU A 178 -7.17 38.97 40.58
CA LEU A 178 -7.27 37.56 40.19
C LEU A 178 -7.91 37.38 38.80
N MET A 179 -8.86 38.25 38.43
CA MET A 179 -9.44 38.30 37.08
C MET A 179 -8.45 38.82 36.04
N GLU A 180 -7.69 39.85 36.36
CA GLU A 180 -6.65 40.43 35.49
C GLU A 180 -5.48 39.47 35.27
N GLU A 181 -5.04 38.74 36.30
CA GLU A 181 -4.06 37.65 36.19
C GLU A 181 -4.55 36.54 35.25
N ARG A 182 -5.84 36.17 35.34
CA ARG A 182 -6.45 35.16 34.45
C ARG A 182 -6.50 35.61 32.99
N LEU A 183 -6.68 36.91 32.75
CA LEU A 183 -6.62 37.53 31.43
C LEU A 183 -5.17 37.78 30.96
N GLY A 184 -4.19 37.70 31.86
CA GLY A 184 -2.77 37.96 31.56
C GLY A 184 -2.42 39.44 31.49
N SER A 185 -3.19 40.33 32.15
CA SER A 185 -3.04 41.78 31.97
C SER A 185 -2.02 42.47 32.88
N ASP A 186 -1.20 41.76 33.66
CA ASP A 186 -0.22 42.41 34.54
C ASP A 186 1.19 41.82 34.40
N ASN A 187 2.12 42.68 33.98
CA ASN A 187 3.57 42.52 33.92
C ASN A 187 4.19 41.67 32.79
N GLY A 188 4.29 42.27 31.59
CA GLY A 188 5.55 42.44 30.83
C GLY A 188 6.33 41.21 30.32
N SER A 189 5.95 39.98 30.65
CA SER A 189 6.66 38.79 30.22
C SER A 189 5.77 37.57 30.33
N GLY A 190 5.09 37.22 29.24
CA GLY A 190 4.39 35.95 29.11
C GLY A 190 3.05 36.12 28.44
N ALA A 191 2.94 35.64 27.20
CA ALA A 191 1.69 35.53 26.45
C ALA A 191 0.56 35.07 27.37
N GLY A 192 -0.53 35.84 27.42
CA GLY A 192 -1.69 35.53 28.25
C GLY A 192 -2.25 34.13 27.95
N SER A 193 -2.97 33.54 28.90
CA SER A 193 -3.53 32.19 28.74
C SER A 193 -4.37 32.05 27.47
N SER A 194 -5.08 33.11 27.06
CA SER A 194 -5.88 33.12 25.82
C SER A 194 -5.06 33.24 24.57
N GLU A 195 -4.00 34.07 24.58
CA GLU A 195 -3.11 34.23 23.44
C GLU A 195 -2.35 32.93 23.16
N GLN A 196 -1.94 32.21 24.22
CA GLN A 196 -1.40 30.86 24.09
C GLN A 196 -2.42 29.85 23.57
N ILE A 197 -3.68 29.93 24.00
CA ILE A 197 -4.75 29.05 23.49
C ILE A 197 -4.98 29.32 22.00
N ASN A 198 -5.10 30.58 21.59
CA ASN A 198 -5.27 30.96 20.19
C ASN A 198 -4.08 30.51 19.33
N ALA A 199 -2.84 30.72 19.78
CA ALA A 199 -1.65 30.25 19.08
C ALA A 199 -1.62 28.71 18.94
N ARG A 200 -2.06 27.97 19.96
CA ARG A 200 -2.19 26.51 19.89
C ARG A 200 -3.28 26.08 18.91
N LEU A 201 -4.41 26.78 18.90
CA LEU A 201 -5.54 26.54 17.99
C LEU A 201 -5.14 26.80 16.52
N GLU A 202 -4.43 27.90 16.25
CA GLU A 202 -3.83 28.17 14.94
C GLU A 202 -2.82 27.10 14.53
N GLY A 203 -1.98 26.64 15.46
CA GLY A 203 -1.06 25.53 15.24
C GLY A 203 -1.76 24.22 14.87
N ILE A 204 -2.90 23.92 15.51
CA ILE A 204 -3.74 22.75 15.18
C ILE A 204 -4.28 22.89 13.74
N ALA A 205 -4.83 24.06 13.39
CA ALA A 205 -5.35 24.29 12.04
C ALA A 205 -4.26 24.15 10.97
N ALA A 206 -3.05 24.68 11.22
CA ALA A 206 -1.91 24.56 10.33
C ALA A 206 -1.48 23.09 10.15
N ALA A 207 -1.34 22.34 11.25
CA ALA A 207 -0.97 20.92 11.21
C ALA A 207 -2.01 20.08 10.45
N GLN A 208 -3.29 20.41 10.56
CA GLN A 208 -4.36 19.74 9.83
C GLN A 208 -4.33 20.04 8.33
N HIS A 209 -4.04 21.29 7.96
CA HIS A 209 -3.87 21.66 6.56
C HIS A 209 -2.65 20.96 5.92
N GLU A 210 -1.55 20.88 6.66
CA GLU A 210 -0.36 20.14 6.25
C GLU A 210 -0.68 18.65 6.06
N THR A 211 -1.38 18.03 7.01
CA THR A 211 -1.81 16.62 6.93
C THR A 211 -2.68 16.37 5.69
N SER A 212 -3.63 17.27 5.38
CA SER A 212 -4.47 17.18 4.18
C SER A 212 -3.65 17.25 2.88
N THR A 213 -2.62 18.10 2.86
CA THR A 213 -1.73 18.26 1.70
C THR A 213 -0.86 17.03 1.51
N GLN A 214 -0.26 16.51 2.58
CA GLN A 214 0.53 15.28 2.55
C GLN A 214 -0.29 14.07 2.10
N LEU A 215 -1.54 13.96 2.55
CA LEU A 215 -2.41 12.87 2.13
C LEU A 215 -2.78 12.96 0.65
N SER A 216 -3.07 14.15 0.14
CA SER A 216 -3.34 14.37 -1.29
C SER A 216 -2.13 13.96 -2.15
N ALA A 217 -0.92 14.28 -1.71
CA ALA A 217 0.31 13.83 -2.37
C ALA A 217 0.47 12.30 -2.30
N SER A 218 0.13 11.68 -1.17
CA SER A 218 0.17 10.23 -0.99
C SER A 218 -0.82 9.49 -1.91
N VAL A 219 -2.02 10.04 -2.12
CA VAL A 219 -2.99 9.51 -3.09
C VAL A 219 -2.42 9.58 -4.51
N GLY A 220 -1.80 10.71 -4.89
CA GLY A 220 -1.14 10.86 -6.18
C GLY A 220 -0.04 9.83 -6.41
N ALA A 221 0.86 9.65 -5.42
CA ALA A 221 1.92 8.65 -5.48
C ALA A 221 1.37 7.22 -5.57
N THR A 222 0.30 6.92 -4.83
CA THR A 222 -0.37 5.61 -4.88
C THR A 222 -0.95 5.33 -6.26
N ARG A 223 -1.56 6.34 -6.89
CA ARG A 223 -2.07 6.24 -8.26
C ARG A 223 -0.96 5.95 -9.26
N GLU A 224 0.17 6.64 -9.15
CA GLU A 224 1.34 6.39 -10.00
C GLU A 224 1.85 4.94 -9.84
N VAL A 225 1.91 4.44 -8.60
CA VAL A 225 2.29 3.03 -8.34
C VAL A 225 1.28 2.06 -8.97
N ALA A 226 -0.02 2.33 -8.84
CA ALA A 226 -1.05 1.50 -9.45
C ALA A 226 -0.97 1.48 -10.98
N GLU A 227 -0.71 2.63 -11.61
CA GLU A 227 -0.49 2.73 -13.06
C GLU A 227 0.76 1.94 -13.50
N ARG A 228 1.85 2.00 -12.73
CA ARG A 228 3.05 1.19 -12.98
C ARG A 228 2.79 -0.31 -12.82
N ILE A 229 1.97 -0.70 -11.85
CA ILE A 229 1.54 -2.09 -11.67
C ILE A 229 0.72 -2.55 -12.88
N ALA A 230 -0.26 -1.76 -13.32
CA ALA A 230 -1.08 -2.07 -14.48
C ALA A 230 -0.22 -2.25 -15.76
N GLY A 231 0.78 -1.39 -15.96
CA GLY A 231 1.75 -1.55 -17.05
C GLY A 231 2.59 -2.83 -16.93
N SER A 232 3.00 -3.19 -15.71
CA SER A 232 3.75 -4.43 -15.45
C SER A 232 2.90 -5.68 -15.65
N VAL A 233 1.62 -5.64 -15.28
CA VAL A 233 0.61 -6.69 -15.52
C VAL A 233 0.46 -6.92 -17.02
N SER A 234 0.29 -5.85 -17.82
CA SER A 234 0.20 -5.97 -19.28
C SER A 234 1.45 -6.61 -19.89
N ALA A 235 2.64 -6.15 -19.47
CA ALA A 235 3.91 -6.70 -19.96
C ALA A 235 4.12 -8.17 -19.54
N LEU A 236 3.66 -8.56 -18.34
CA LEU A 236 3.67 -9.95 -17.90
C LEU A 236 2.72 -10.82 -18.72
N GLY A 237 1.51 -10.33 -19.03
CA GLY A 237 0.56 -11.04 -19.89
C GLY A 237 1.11 -11.30 -21.30
N GLU A 238 1.80 -10.33 -21.89
CA GLU A 238 2.49 -10.51 -23.18
C GLU A 238 3.61 -11.58 -23.08
N ARG A 239 4.39 -11.56 -22.00
CA ARG A 239 5.44 -12.57 -21.76
C ARG A 239 4.87 -13.96 -21.51
N SER A 240 3.76 -14.06 -20.78
CA SER A 240 3.02 -15.30 -20.54
C SER A 240 2.54 -15.91 -21.86
N THR A 241 1.91 -15.10 -22.71
CA THR A 241 1.48 -15.50 -24.07
C THR A 241 2.66 -15.96 -24.93
N ALA A 242 3.79 -15.24 -24.89
CA ALA A 242 5.00 -15.64 -25.61
C ALA A 242 5.60 -16.95 -25.09
N ALA A 243 5.55 -17.20 -23.78
CA ALA A 243 6.02 -18.46 -23.18
C ALA A 243 5.14 -19.66 -23.56
N LEU A 244 3.81 -19.47 -23.66
CA LEU A 244 2.89 -20.49 -24.19
C LEU A 244 3.24 -20.85 -25.64
N ALA A 245 3.50 -19.85 -26.48
CA ALA A 245 3.94 -20.09 -27.85
C ALA A 245 5.28 -20.85 -27.90
N GLN A 246 6.24 -20.53 -27.01
CA GLN A 246 7.51 -21.25 -26.90
C GLN A 246 7.32 -22.73 -26.54
N THR A 247 6.32 -23.03 -25.72
CA THR A 247 5.99 -24.40 -25.32
C THR A 247 5.48 -25.22 -26.50
N GLN A 248 4.73 -24.61 -27.43
CA GLN A 248 4.33 -25.28 -28.68
C GLN A 248 5.53 -25.66 -29.55
N PHE A 249 6.55 -24.78 -29.64
CA PHE A 249 7.79 -25.10 -30.34
C PHE A 249 8.54 -26.28 -29.70
N GLN A 250 8.48 -26.41 -28.37
CA GLN A 250 9.05 -27.56 -27.67
C GLN A 250 8.32 -28.86 -28.02
N ASP A 251 6.99 -28.87 -28.09
CA ASP A 251 6.24 -30.06 -28.49
C ASP A 251 6.57 -30.48 -29.95
N VAL A 252 6.67 -29.52 -30.87
CA VAL A 252 7.10 -29.80 -32.25
C VAL A 252 8.51 -30.39 -32.30
N THR A 253 9.41 -29.91 -31.45
CA THR A 253 10.78 -30.43 -31.34
C THR A 253 10.77 -31.86 -30.81
N ARG A 254 10.01 -32.11 -29.75
CA ARG A 254 9.81 -33.43 -29.14
C ARG A 254 9.30 -34.45 -30.17
N GLN A 255 8.24 -34.11 -30.91
CA GLN A 255 7.69 -34.96 -31.98
C GLN A 255 8.70 -35.24 -33.09
N SER A 256 9.51 -34.23 -33.46
CA SER A 256 10.55 -34.38 -34.47
C SER A 256 11.64 -35.35 -34.01
N VAL A 257 12.08 -35.27 -32.75
CA VAL A 257 13.06 -36.18 -32.16
C VAL A 257 12.49 -37.60 -32.04
N GLN A 258 11.26 -37.76 -31.57
CA GLN A 258 10.59 -39.07 -31.53
C GLN A 258 10.51 -39.74 -32.90
N SER A 259 10.26 -38.96 -33.95
CA SER A 259 10.27 -39.48 -35.33
C SER A 259 11.66 -39.95 -35.77
N VAL A 260 12.73 -39.28 -35.33
CA VAL A 260 14.11 -39.70 -35.57
C VAL A 260 14.44 -40.97 -34.80
N VAL A 261 14.01 -41.07 -33.53
CA VAL A 261 14.15 -42.29 -32.72
C VAL A 261 13.48 -43.48 -33.41
N GLY A 262 12.24 -43.34 -33.86
CA GLY A 262 11.56 -44.42 -34.59
C GLY A 262 12.24 -44.79 -35.91
N GLY A 263 12.84 -43.82 -36.62
CA GLY A 263 13.64 -44.08 -37.81
C GLY A 263 14.96 -44.82 -37.52
N LEU A 264 15.60 -44.51 -36.38
CA LEU A 264 16.78 -45.20 -35.89
C LEU A 264 16.46 -46.64 -35.50
N GLU A 265 15.39 -46.87 -34.72
CA GLU A 265 14.92 -48.21 -34.35
C GLU A 265 14.65 -49.08 -35.58
N GLU A 266 13.98 -48.51 -36.58
CA GLU A 266 13.73 -49.19 -37.85
C GLU A 266 15.05 -49.52 -38.57
N LEU A 267 15.99 -48.58 -38.68
CA LEU A 267 17.30 -48.81 -39.30
C LEU A 267 18.09 -49.90 -38.57
N GLY A 268 18.06 -49.92 -37.23
CA GLY A 268 18.64 -51.00 -36.41
C GLY A 268 18.04 -52.36 -36.73
N ARG A 269 16.71 -52.44 -36.87
CA ARG A 269 15.99 -53.66 -37.26
C ARG A 269 16.40 -54.15 -38.65
N GLN A 270 16.62 -53.24 -39.60
CA GLN A 270 17.10 -53.60 -40.94
C GLN A 270 18.52 -54.16 -40.91
N LEU A 271 19.44 -53.50 -40.20
CA LEU A 271 20.81 -53.97 -40.05
C LEU A 271 20.86 -55.37 -39.42
N GLY A 272 20.02 -55.62 -38.39
CA GLY A 272 19.87 -56.95 -37.80
C GLY A 272 19.35 -58.00 -38.79
N THR A 273 18.40 -57.61 -39.66
CA THR A 273 17.87 -58.50 -40.72
C THR A 273 18.95 -58.83 -41.77
N VAL A 274 19.75 -57.84 -42.17
CA VAL A 274 20.87 -58.03 -43.11
C VAL A 274 21.96 -58.90 -42.49
N ALA A 275 22.32 -58.66 -41.22
CA ALA A 275 23.29 -59.47 -40.49
C ALA A 275 22.82 -60.93 -40.36
N GLY A 276 21.56 -61.14 -39.99
CA GLY A 276 20.95 -62.48 -39.94
C GLY A 276 20.94 -63.19 -41.29
N HIS A 277 20.71 -62.47 -42.40
CA HIS A 277 20.79 -63.07 -43.74
C HIS A 277 22.21 -63.51 -44.09
N LEU A 278 23.20 -62.67 -43.79
CA LEU A 278 24.62 -62.97 -44.03
C LEU A 278 25.10 -64.19 -43.23
N ARG A 279 24.58 -64.39 -42.00
CA ARG A 279 24.83 -65.60 -41.19
C ARG A 279 24.07 -66.85 -41.66
N GLY A 280 23.16 -66.71 -42.63
CA GLY A 280 22.27 -67.79 -43.08
C GLY A 280 21.08 -68.06 -42.15
N GLU A 281 20.84 -67.17 -41.18
CA GLU A 281 19.75 -67.26 -40.19
C GLU A 281 18.44 -66.67 -40.72
N ALA A 282 18.51 -65.79 -41.73
CA ALA A 282 17.34 -65.19 -42.39
C ALA A 282 17.30 -65.52 -43.90
N GLY A 283 16.13 -65.91 -44.41
CA GLY A 283 15.94 -66.17 -45.83
C GLY A 283 15.97 -64.91 -46.69
N ALA A 284 16.18 -65.05 -48.00
CA ALA A 284 16.18 -63.93 -48.96
C ALA A 284 14.85 -63.15 -49.01
N GLU A 285 13.76 -63.76 -48.54
CA GLU A 285 12.45 -63.12 -48.39
C GLU A 285 12.48 -62.00 -47.33
N ALA A 286 13.24 -62.16 -46.25
CA ALA A 286 13.37 -61.15 -45.20
C ALA A 286 14.08 -59.88 -45.71
N LEU A 287 15.02 -60.03 -46.65
CA LEU A 287 15.67 -58.88 -47.32
C LEU A 287 14.72 -58.15 -48.27
N ARG A 288 13.86 -58.88 -49.00
CA ARG A 288 12.87 -58.25 -49.89
C ARG A 288 11.81 -57.45 -49.14
N ALA A 289 11.52 -57.83 -47.90
CA ALA A 289 10.63 -57.06 -47.03
C ALA A 289 11.23 -55.73 -46.55
N LEU A 290 12.54 -55.47 -46.77
CA LEU A 290 13.19 -54.20 -46.43
C LEU A 290 12.93 -53.09 -47.47
N ASP A 291 12.58 -53.43 -48.72
CA ASP A 291 12.34 -52.45 -49.79
C ASP A 291 11.18 -51.49 -49.46
N ASP A 292 10.26 -51.88 -48.58
CA ASP A 292 9.11 -51.06 -48.17
C ASP A 292 9.41 -50.08 -47.03
N ALA A 293 10.61 -50.10 -46.46
CA ALA A 293 10.88 -49.35 -45.23
C ALA A 293 10.93 -47.83 -45.41
N VAL A 294 11.35 -47.33 -46.58
CA VAL A 294 11.27 -45.89 -46.91
C VAL A 294 9.80 -45.45 -47.00
N ALA A 295 8.92 -46.32 -47.53
CA ALA A 295 7.48 -46.07 -47.58
C ALA A 295 6.84 -46.11 -46.17
N LEU A 296 7.28 -47.01 -45.31
CA LEU A 296 6.87 -47.08 -43.91
C LEU A 296 7.32 -45.83 -43.12
N LEU A 297 8.57 -45.38 -43.29
CA LEU A 297 9.07 -44.14 -42.67
C LEU A 297 8.30 -42.91 -43.17
N ARG A 298 7.91 -42.88 -44.45
CA ARG A 298 7.07 -41.81 -44.99
C ARG A 298 5.67 -41.81 -44.36
N SER A 299 5.14 -42.98 -44.02
CA SER A 299 3.82 -43.13 -43.39
C SER A 299 3.80 -42.69 -41.92
N SER A 300 4.95 -42.71 -41.23
CA SER A 300 5.05 -42.31 -39.82
C SER A 300 5.21 -40.79 -39.62
N TYR A 301 5.37 -40.01 -40.69
CA TYR A 301 5.48 -38.55 -40.57
C TYR A 301 4.17 -37.87 -40.21
N VAL A 302 4.24 -37.12 -39.12
CA VAL A 302 3.12 -36.37 -38.57
C VAL A 302 3.13 -34.92 -39.07
N SER A 303 4.30 -34.34 -39.42
CA SER A 303 4.39 -32.96 -39.88
C SER A 303 4.61 -32.79 -41.39
N GLN A 304 4.10 -31.68 -41.95
CA GLN A 304 4.31 -31.32 -43.35
C GLN A 304 5.79 -31.03 -43.65
N ARG A 305 6.53 -30.51 -42.67
CA ARG A 305 7.98 -30.29 -42.76
C ARG A 305 8.72 -31.60 -42.98
N GLN A 306 8.42 -32.65 -42.22
CA GLN A 306 9.03 -33.96 -42.38
C GLN A 306 8.77 -34.54 -43.78
N ARG A 307 7.51 -34.53 -44.23
CA ARG A 307 7.12 -35.00 -45.56
C ARG A 307 7.82 -34.24 -46.69
N SER A 308 7.97 -32.92 -46.54
CA SER A 308 8.65 -32.05 -47.50
C SER A 308 10.16 -32.28 -47.56
N VAL A 309 10.79 -32.56 -46.42
CA VAL A 309 12.23 -32.90 -46.38
C VAL A 309 12.45 -34.24 -47.09
N HIS A 310 11.65 -35.26 -46.79
CA HIS A 310 11.74 -36.57 -47.45
C HIS A 310 11.49 -36.47 -48.96
N SER A 311 10.45 -35.74 -49.40
CA SER A 311 10.15 -35.60 -50.83
C SER A 311 11.26 -34.90 -51.61
N ARG A 312 11.97 -33.93 -50.99
CA ARG A 312 13.14 -33.28 -51.61
C ARG A 312 14.32 -34.23 -51.76
N GLN A 313 14.54 -35.11 -50.79
CA GLN A 313 15.63 -36.09 -50.84
C GLN A 313 15.34 -37.20 -51.87
N ASP A 314 14.07 -37.56 -52.07
CA ASP A 314 13.63 -38.51 -53.10
C ASP A 314 13.55 -37.92 -54.52
N GLY A 315 13.92 -36.65 -54.71
CA GLY A 315 13.85 -35.97 -56.02
C GLY A 315 12.42 -35.71 -56.52
N GLY A 316 11.41 -35.82 -55.66
CA GLY A 316 10.00 -35.55 -55.96
C GLY A 316 9.63 -34.06 -55.92
N ALA A 317 8.55 -33.68 -56.63
CA ALA A 317 7.97 -32.36 -56.53
C ALA A 317 7.50 -32.07 -55.08
N PRO A 318 7.57 -30.82 -54.59
CA PRO A 318 7.11 -30.48 -53.24
C PRO A 318 5.66 -30.92 -53.06
N VAL A 319 5.40 -31.67 -51.98
CA VAL A 319 4.06 -32.16 -51.66
C VAL A 319 3.12 -30.97 -51.50
N ALA A 320 2.10 -30.87 -52.37
CA ALA A 320 1.12 -29.79 -52.31
C ALA A 320 0.39 -29.81 -50.96
N ALA A 321 0.22 -28.62 -50.36
CA ALA A 321 -0.44 -28.43 -49.07
C ALA A 321 -1.84 -29.06 -49.10
N THR A 322 -1.95 -30.27 -48.57
CA THR A 322 -3.25 -30.90 -48.35
C THR A 322 -3.69 -30.45 -46.97
N ALA A 323 -4.83 -29.76 -46.90
CA ALA A 323 -5.41 -29.19 -45.69
C ALA A 323 -5.87 -30.28 -44.71
N LEU A 324 -4.92 -30.98 -44.11
CA LEU A 324 -5.13 -31.73 -42.88
C LEU A 324 -4.49 -30.91 -41.78
N VAL A 325 -5.36 -30.32 -40.96
CA VAL A 325 -5.09 -29.49 -39.79
C VAL A 325 -3.69 -29.73 -39.25
N GLU A 326 -2.76 -28.82 -39.59
CA GLU A 326 -1.63 -28.58 -38.70
C GLU A 326 -2.30 -28.10 -37.40
N LEU A 327 -2.23 -28.91 -36.34
CA LEU A 327 -2.58 -28.41 -35.02
C LEU A 327 -1.52 -27.33 -34.73
N PHE A 328 -1.93 -26.08 -34.95
CA PHE A 328 -1.23 -24.88 -34.52
C PHE A 328 -1.22 -24.82 -32.99
#